data_AF-A0A2E0R3E3-F1
#
_entry.id   AF-A0A2E0R3E3-F1
#
_cell.length_a   1.000
_cell.length_b   1.000
_cell.length_c   1.000
_cell.angle_alpha   90.00
_cell.angle_beta   90.00
_cell.angle_gamma   90.00
#
_symmetry.space_group_name_H-M   'P 1'
#
loop_
_entity.id
_entity.type
_entity.pdbx_description
1 polymer ?
#
loop_
_entity_poly.entity_id
_entity_poly.type
_entity_poly.pdbx_seq_one_letter_code
_entity_poly.pdbx_strand_id
1 'polypeptide(L)'
;MKRVVNIVFCLCFLFVSNGLSGEKPNIVFILADDLGIGDLGCYQSDSKVPTPNLDELASEGMRFTDAYCPISVCSPTRYALMTGRYPWRSWKKRGVLANWDKPMIEEGVTTLPGVLQEAGYHTGGYGKWHLGADYVTTDGKPPKGKGKFKSPGTGANLDLSAPISGGPLDRGFDEWFGFICASEQLIYDGDRLAAVVGHDLYEPPQAKGIGEYPVIPLEESLPHDTEKAIDFLNRQKESDTPFFLYFAPYVPHIPLAVEESFRGKTKAGDYGDYVHELDHYIGKLLSALEENGQAENTIVIFASDNGSQFPESGEAKHRPNAPYAGTKWTIREGGVRTPLLIRWPGVVEAGAMSDHLIGLNDMLATVASLSELDLPEDEIRDSLNFLPVLKGEQETPVRESIALCSSGGLHAIRNGKWKFIEGPGDGRSGAKGDGPQLYDLETDPKERNNIAGDHPDTVNRLRDELNSLLK
;
A
#
# COMPACT_ATOMS: atom_id res chain seq x y z
N MET A 1 -73.71 28.57 14.16
CA MET A 1 -72.25 28.55 13.91
C MET A 1 -71.73 27.15 14.20
N LYS A 2 -71.44 26.37 13.15
CA LYS A 2 -70.93 25.00 13.26
C LYS A 2 -69.41 25.04 13.44
N ARG A 3 -68.89 24.42 14.51
CA ARG A 3 -67.45 24.29 14.76
C ARG A 3 -66.87 23.19 13.87
N VAL A 4 -65.95 23.56 13.01
CA VAL A 4 -65.14 22.65 12.19
C VAL A 4 -64.00 22.15 13.07
N VAL A 5 -63.91 20.84 13.26
CA VAL A 5 -62.78 20.17 13.93
C VAL A 5 -61.77 19.84 12.84
N ASN A 6 -60.63 20.54 12.84
CA ASN A 6 -59.49 20.20 12.00
C ASN A 6 -58.73 19.04 12.64
N ILE A 7 -58.79 17.87 12.01
CA ILE A 7 -57.95 16.71 12.34
C ILE A 7 -56.62 16.92 11.61
N VAL A 8 -55.56 17.20 12.37
CA VAL A 8 -54.18 17.23 11.86
C VAL A 8 -53.70 15.79 11.77
N PHE A 9 -53.50 15.30 10.54
CA PHE A 9 -52.87 14.01 10.26
C PHE A 9 -51.35 14.21 10.42
N CYS A 10 -50.80 13.76 11.55
CA CYS A 10 -49.35 13.71 11.76
C CYS A 10 -48.81 12.48 11.03
N LEU A 11 -48.25 12.68 9.83
CA LEU A 11 -47.48 11.65 9.13
C LEU A 11 -46.17 11.43 9.91
N CYS A 12 -46.16 10.42 10.79
CA CYS A 12 -44.92 9.87 11.33
C CYS A 12 -44.19 9.15 10.19
N PHE A 13 -43.19 9.81 9.60
CA PHE A 13 -42.14 9.10 8.88
C PHE A 13 -41.38 8.26 9.90
N LEU A 14 -41.66 6.96 9.92
CA LEU A 14 -40.78 5.97 10.54
C LEU A 14 -39.48 6.00 9.74
N PHE A 15 -38.48 6.74 10.23
CA PHE A 15 -37.10 6.42 9.92
C PHE A 15 -36.86 5.02 10.49
N VAL A 16 -36.83 4.02 9.62
CA VAL A 16 -36.18 2.76 9.95
C VAL A 16 -34.70 3.10 10.03
N SER A 17 -34.23 3.42 11.22
CA SER A 17 -32.83 3.27 11.56
C SER A 17 -32.53 1.78 11.41
N ASN A 18 -31.93 1.38 10.28
CA ASN A 18 -31.18 0.14 10.25
C ASN A 18 -30.00 0.36 11.21
N GLY A 19 -30.25 0.06 12.49
CA GLY A 19 -29.17 -0.09 13.44
C GLY A 19 -28.34 -1.28 12.97
N LEU A 20 -27.14 -1.01 12.45
CA LEU A 20 -26.06 -1.98 12.40
C LEU A 20 -25.72 -2.34 13.85
N SER A 21 -26.49 -3.28 14.38
CA SER A 21 -26.21 -3.97 15.63
C SER A 21 -25.38 -5.21 15.29
N GLY A 22 -24.06 -5.12 15.43
CA GLY A 22 -23.25 -6.22 15.98
C GLY A 22 -22.33 -7.04 15.07
N GLU A 23 -22.22 -6.76 13.78
CA GLU A 23 -21.28 -7.49 12.90
C GLU A 23 -20.07 -6.62 12.54
N LYS A 24 -18.86 -7.18 12.72
CA LYS A 24 -17.62 -6.53 12.34
C LYS A 24 -17.57 -6.41 10.80
N PRO A 25 -17.11 -5.29 10.24
CA PRO A 25 -17.04 -5.15 8.79
C PRO A 25 -15.91 -6.01 8.22
N ASN A 26 -16.10 -6.57 7.03
CA ASN A 26 -15.00 -7.13 6.27
C ASN A 26 -14.02 -6.03 5.84
N ILE A 27 -12.78 -6.40 5.56
CA ILE A 27 -11.75 -5.44 5.14
C ILE A 27 -11.07 -5.98 3.89
N VAL A 28 -11.08 -5.19 2.83
CA VAL A 28 -10.31 -5.42 1.60
C VAL A 28 -9.30 -4.30 1.47
N PHE A 29 -8.01 -4.63 1.60
CA PHE A 29 -6.92 -3.71 1.41
C PHE A 29 -6.21 -4.02 0.08
N ILE A 30 -6.30 -3.08 -0.86
CA ILE A 30 -5.64 -3.13 -2.16
C ILE A 30 -4.40 -2.24 -2.12
N LEU A 31 -3.21 -2.84 -2.35
CA LEU A 31 -1.94 -2.12 -2.39
C LEU A 31 -1.27 -2.26 -3.76
N ALA A 32 -1.31 -1.18 -4.56
CA ALA A 32 -0.56 -1.08 -5.81
C ALA A 32 0.95 -0.95 -5.57
N ASP A 33 1.75 -1.28 -6.59
CA ASP A 33 3.22 -1.24 -6.55
C ASP A 33 3.75 -0.26 -7.62
N ASP A 34 4.34 0.86 -7.19
CA ASP A 34 4.81 1.96 -8.07
C ASP A 34 3.71 2.74 -8.79
N LEU A 35 2.51 2.83 -8.22
CA LEU A 35 1.46 3.71 -8.75
C LEU A 35 1.60 5.13 -8.20
N GLY A 36 1.62 6.12 -9.09
CA GLY A 36 1.70 7.53 -8.74
C GLY A 36 0.31 8.15 -8.54
N ILE A 37 0.21 9.14 -7.65
CA ILE A 37 -1.08 9.82 -7.36
C ILE A 37 -1.72 10.48 -8.59
N GLY A 38 -0.92 10.93 -9.55
CA GLY A 38 -1.37 11.54 -10.80
C GLY A 38 -1.84 10.54 -11.85
N ASP A 39 -1.78 9.24 -11.58
CA ASP A 39 -2.36 8.21 -12.46
C ASP A 39 -3.88 8.16 -12.39
N LEU A 40 -4.47 8.49 -11.24
CA LEU A 40 -5.90 8.35 -11.00
C LEU A 40 -6.69 9.59 -11.44
N GLY A 41 -7.81 9.40 -12.12
CA GLY A 41 -8.67 10.49 -12.60
C GLY A 41 -9.23 11.33 -11.44
N CYS A 42 -9.56 10.70 -10.32
CA CYS A 42 -10.08 11.32 -9.10
C CYS A 42 -9.07 12.21 -8.37
N TYR A 43 -7.77 12.09 -8.66
CA TYR A 43 -6.73 12.98 -8.15
C TYR A 43 -6.24 13.97 -9.22
N GLN A 44 -6.22 13.55 -10.47
CA GLN A 44 -5.69 14.33 -11.57
C GLN A 44 -6.59 14.26 -12.79
N SER A 45 -7.40 15.32 -12.99
CA SER A 45 -8.38 15.40 -14.07
C SER A 45 -7.76 15.35 -15.48
N ASP A 46 -6.46 15.61 -15.61
CA ASP A 46 -5.74 15.51 -16.88
C ASP A 46 -4.97 14.19 -17.06
N SER A 47 -5.16 13.20 -16.17
CA SER A 47 -4.57 11.87 -16.30
C SER A 47 -4.85 11.29 -17.69
N LYS A 48 -3.86 10.60 -18.24
CA LYS A 48 -3.96 9.92 -19.55
C LYS A 48 -4.29 8.44 -19.40
N VAL A 49 -4.52 7.99 -18.18
CA VAL A 49 -4.86 6.62 -17.82
C VAL A 49 -6.30 6.57 -17.31
N PRO A 50 -7.22 5.86 -18.00
CA PRO A 50 -8.56 5.67 -17.49
C PRO A 50 -8.55 4.72 -16.29
N THR A 51 -9.11 5.16 -15.16
CA THR A 51 -9.23 4.37 -13.92
C THR A 51 -10.66 4.41 -13.37
N PRO A 52 -11.66 4.01 -14.17
CA PRO A 52 -13.07 4.18 -13.81
C PRO A 52 -13.47 3.51 -12.50
N ASN A 53 -12.92 2.33 -12.16
CA ASN A 53 -13.30 1.62 -10.94
C ASN A 53 -12.74 2.32 -9.70
N LEU A 54 -11.49 2.82 -9.76
CA LEU A 54 -10.91 3.62 -8.68
C LEU A 54 -11.54 5.02 -8.57
N ASP A 55 -11.95 5.61 -9.69
CA ASP A 55 -12.72 6.85 -9.69
C ASP A 55 -14.10 6.67 -9.05
N GLU A 56 -14.76 5.55 -9.32
CA GLU A 56 -16.03 5.17 -8.67
C GLU A 56 -15.83 4.90 -7.17
N LEU A 57 -14.81 4.14 -6.79
CA LEU A 57 -14.44 3.91 -5.38
C LEU A 57 -14.24 5.24 -4.62
N ALA A 58 -13.60 6.22 -5.25
CA ALA A 58 -13.42 7.55 -4.68
C ALA A 58 -14.75 8.33 -4.56
N SER A 59 -15.66 8.17 -5.52
CA SER A 59 -16.98 8.82 -5.52
C SER A 59 -17.96 8.23 -4.50
N GLU A 60 -17.76 6.96 -4.12
CA GLU A 60 -18.56 6.24 -3.12
C GLU A 60 -17.96 6.32 -1.72
N GLY A 61 -16.72 6.80 -1.59
CA GLY A 61 -15.98 6.85 -0.34
C GLY A 61 -15.31 8.19 -0.10
N MET A 62 -14.17 8.13 0.58
CA MET A 62 -13.32 9.27 0.91
C MET A 62 -11.99 9.16 0.17
N ARG A 63 -11.55 10.26 -0.45
CA ARG A 63 -10.17 10.40 -0.97
C ARG A 63 -9.33 11.31 -0.08
N PHE A 64 -8.11 10.90 0.22
CA PHE A 64 -7.17 11.68 1.04
C PHE A 64 -6.19 12.45 0.16
N THR A 65 -6.14 13.77 0.30
CA THR A 65 -5.21 14.60 -0.48
C THR A 65 -3.81 14.64 0.12
N ASP A 66 -3.66 14.38 1.43
CA ASP A 66 -2.43 14.50 2.23
C ASP A 66 -1.97 13.15 2.83
N ALA A 67 -2.03 12.07 2.04
CA ALA A 67 -1.56 10.74 2.42
C ALA A 67 -0.13 10.43 1.96
N TYR A 68 0.64 9.74 2.80
CA TYR A 68 2.05 9.44 2.58
C TYR A 68 2.41 7.99 2.85
N CYS A 69 3.30 7.43 2.03
CA CYS A 69 4.12 6.31 2.45
C CYS A 69 5.35 6.83 3.24
N PRO A 70 5.76 6.19 4.35
CA PRO A 70 6.88 6.68 5.15
C PRO A 70 8.24 6.65 4.44
N ILE A 71 8.34 5.91 3.34
CA ILE A 71 9.57 5.73 2.57
C ILE A 71 9.27 5.52 1.09
N SER A 72 10.14 6.03 0.24
CA SER A 72 9.90 6.07 -1.21
C SER A 72 10.15 4.72 -1.95
N VAL A 73 10.05 3.56 -1.29
CA VAL A 73 10.31 2.21 -1.86
C VAL A 73 9.52 1.07 -1.17
N CYS A 74 9.28 -0.02 -1.90
CA CYS A 74 8.38 -1.13 -1.56
C CYS A 74 8.56 -1.78 -0.16
N SER A 75 9.61 -2.60 0.06
CA SER A 75 9.75 -3.40 1.31
C SER A 75 9.59 -2.60 2.59
N PRO A 76 10.30 -1.46 2.76
CA PRO A 76 10.17 -0.70 4.00
C PRO A 76 8.81 0.02 4.13
N THR A 77 8.11 0.39 3.04
CA THR A 77 6.71 0.84 3.16
C THR A 77 5.81 -0.30 3.62
N ARG A 78 5.94 -1.49 3.03
CA ARG A 78 5.16 -2.66 3.43
C ARG A 78 5.42 -3.03 4.89
N TYR A 79 6.66 -2.88 5.37
CA TYR A 79 6.99 -3.04 6.79
C TYR A 79 6.21 -2.04 7.64
N ALA A 80 6.19 -0.78 7.23
CA ALA A 80 5.51 0.27 7.97
C ALA A 80 3.98 0.10 7.99
N LEU A 81 3.40 -0.31 6.87
CA LEU A 81 1.98 -0.69 6.77
C LEU A 81 1.66 -1.85 7.72
N MET A 82 2.46 -2.92 7.67
CA MET A 82 2.18 -4.13 8.44
C MET A 82 2.43 -3.93 9.94
N THR A 83 3.42 -3.15 10.35
CA THR A 83 3.83 -3.06 11.77
C THR A 83 3.42 -1.75 12.44
N GLY A 84 2.88 -0.79 11.69
CA GLY A 84 2.63 0.57 12.17
C GLY A 84 3.88 1.40 12.48
N ARG A 85 5.07 0.82 12.34
CA ARG A 85 6.35 1.42 12.75
C ARG A 85 7.10 2.02 11.58
N TYR A 86 7.83 3.10 11.83
CA TYR A 86 8.72 3.63 10.81
C TYR A 86 9.80 2.60 10.39
N PRO A 87 10.17 2.54 9.11
CA PRO A 87 11.01 1.47 8.60
C PRO A 87 12.45 1.47 9.14
N TRP A 88 12.96 2.63 9.56
CA TRP A 88 14.29 2.74 10.20
C TRP A 88 14.34 2.13 11.61
N ARG A 89 13.19 1.68 12.16
CA ARG A 89 13.12 0.86 13.37
C ARG A 89 13.43 -0.61 13.12
N SER A 90 13.37 -1.07 11.87
CA SER A 90 13.79 -2.42 11.49
C SER A 90 15.32 -2.54 11.40
N TRP A 91 15.81 -3.78 11.28
CA TRP A 91 17.23 -4.03 11.00
C TRP A 91 17.67 -3.50 9.61
N LYS A 92 16.74 -3.24 8.69
CA LYS A 92 17.01 -2.74 7.34
C LYS A 92 16.56 -1.28 7.18
N LYS A 93 17.45 -0.38 7.55
CA LYS A 93 17.17 1.07 7.63
C LYS A 93 17.09 1.81 6.29
N ARG A 94 17.49 1.19 5.18
CA ARG A 94 17.51 1.81 3.85
C ARG A 94 17.46 0.77 2.74
N GLY A 95 17.01 1.20 1.56
CA GLY A 95 16.84 0.37 0.38
C GLY A 95 15.73 -0.69 0.55
N VAL A 96 15.65 -1.58 -0.42
CA VAL A 96 14.68 -2.69 -0.46
C VAL A 96 15.32 -4.02 -0.08
N LEU A 97 14.52 -4.97 0.39
CA LEU A 97 14.99 -6.34 0.59
C LEU A 97 15.48 -6.92 -0.74
N ALA A 98 16.64 -7.57 -0.66
CA ALA A 98 17.21 -8.35 -1.75
C ALA A 98 16.47 -9.69 -1.87
N ASN A 99 16.60 -10.34 -3.04
CA ASN A 99 16.12 -11.70 -3.20
C ASN A 99 16.76 -12.64 -2.14
N TRP A 100 15.92 -13.43 -1.47
CA TRP A 100 16.25 -14.28 -0.32
C TRP A 100 16.86 -13.58 0.89
N ASP A 101 16.46 -12.33 1.13
CA ASP A 101 16.66 -11.73 2.45
C ASP A 101 15.78 -12.42 3.51
N LYS A 102 16.35 -12.49 4.72
CA LYS A 102 15.67 -12.98 5.92
C LYS A 102 14.44 -12.12 6.24
N PRO A 103 13.51 -12.58 7.10
CA PRO A 103 12.36 -11.80 7.52
C PRO A 103 12.75 -10.40 8.01
N MET A 104 12.05 -9.38 7.51
CA MET A 104 12.20 -7.99 7.93
C MET A 104 11.41 -7.68 9.19
N ILE A 105 10.26 -8.35 9.37
CA ILE A 105 9.47 -8.30 10.60
C ILE A 105 10.02 -9.34 11.57
N GLU A 106 10.51 -8.85 12.71
CA GLU A 106 11.01 -9.66 13.82
C GLU A 106 9.88 -10.48 14.46
N GLU A 107 10.22 -11.64 15.02
CA GLU A 107 9.25 -12.46 15.76
C GLU A 107 8.69 -11.69 16.96
N GLY A 108 7.39 -11.83 17.21
CA GLY A 108 6.70 -11.14 18.30
C GLY A 108 6.38 -9.67 18.05
N VAL A 109 6.73 -9.10 16.88
CA VAL A 109 6.26 -7.77 16.49
C VAL A 109 4.82 -7.87 16.02
N THR A 110 3.93 -7.08 16.63
CA THR A 110 2.53 -6.94 16.23
C THR A 110 2.40 -6.53 14.76
N THR A 111 1.50 -7.20 14.06
CA THR A 111 1.23 -6.95 12.64
C THR A 111 -0.25 -6.67 12.41
N LEU A 112 -0.55 -5.93 11.35
CA LEU A 112 -1.90 -5.62 10.88
C LEU A 112 -2.77 -6.88 10.72
N PRO A 113 -2.35 -7.92 9.96
CA PRO A 113 -3.09 -9.18 9.91
C PRO A 113 -3.14 -9.89 11.28
N GLY A 114 -2.10 -9.81 12.11
CA GLY A 114 -2.12 -10.41 13.46
C GLY A 114 -3.18 -9.78 14.38
N VAL A 115 -3.33 -8.46 14.35
CA VAL A 115 -4.40 -7.72 15.05
C VAL A 115 -5.77 -8.18 14.58
N LEU A 116 -5.95 -8.36 13.27
CA LEU A 116 -7.22 -8.81 12.70
C LEU A 116 -7.51 -10.28 13.06
N GLN A 117 -6.50 -11.14 13.04
CA GLN A 117 -6.61 -12.53 13.48
C GLN A 117 -7.04 -12.60 14.96
N GLU A 118 -6.42 -11.81 15.84
CA GLU A 118 -6.83 -11.71 17.26
C GLU A 118 -8.27 -11.20 17.40
N ALA A 119 -8.69 -10.29 16.52
CA ALA A 119 -10.06 -9.80 16.43
C ALA A 119 -11.05 -10.81 15.83
N GLY A 120 -10.61 -12.01 15.46
CA GLY A 120 -11.45 -13.08 14.92
C GLY A 120 -11.73 -12.99 13.43
N TYR A 121 -10.88 -12.28 12.67
CA TYR A 121 -10.96 -12.28 11.22
C TYR A 121 -10.26 -13.50 10.63
N HIS A 122 -10.80 -14.00 9.52
CA HIS A 122 -10.07 -14.88 8.62
C HIS A 122 -9.22 -14.05 7.64
N THR A 123 -7.92 -14.26 7.63
CA THR A 123 -6.95 -13.38 6.95
C THR A 123 -6.33 -14.04 5.72
N GLY A 124 -6.51 -13.43 4.55
CA GLY A 124 -5.98 -13.91 3.27
C GLY A 124 -5.11 -12.85 2.59
N GLY A 125 -3.93 -13.25 2.13
CA GLY A 125 -3.01 -12.38 1.38
C GLY A 125 -2.70 -12.91 -0.03
N TYR A 126 -2.77 -12.03 -1.03
CA TYR A 126 -2.62 -12.39 -2.44
C TYR A 126 -1.71 -11.37 -3.16
N GLY A 127 -0.64 -11.86 -3.81
CA GLY A 127 0.33 -11.03 -4.53
C GLY A 127 1.67 -10.89 -3.78
N LYS A 128 2.16 -9.67 -3.59
CA LYS A 128 3.55 -9.37 -3.17
C LYS A 128 3.68 -9.09 -1.67
N TRP A 129 4.44 -9.93 -0.98
CA TRP A 129 4.83 -9.72 0.42
C TRP A 129 6.00 -8.75 0.55
N HIS A 130 7.12 -9.07 -0.11
CA HIS A 130 8.38 -8.31 -0.11
C HIS A 130 8.93 -7.95 1.27
N LEU A 131 8.68 -8.79 2.28
CA LEU A 131 9.20 -8.64 3.65
C LEU A 131 10.11 -9.79 4.08
N GLY A 132 10.54 -10.62 3.12
CA GLY A 132 11.49 -11.71 3.34
C GLY A 132 10.86 -12.95 3.97
N ALA A 133 11.66 -14.02 3.99
CA ALA A 133 11.37 -15.28 4.64
C ALA A 133 12.70 -16.01 4.91
N ASP A 134 12.65 -17.05 5.73
CA ASP A 134 13.72 -18.00 5.91
C ASP A 134 13.55 -19.15 4.92
N TYR A 135 14.64 -19.45 4.22
CA TYR A 135 14.69 -20.47 3.16
C TYR A 135 15.60 -21.61 3.58
N VAL A 136 15.13 -22.85 3.43
CA VAL A 136 15.95 -24.04 3.69
C VAL A 136 16.97 -24.23 2.57
N THR A 137 18.21 -24.51 2.95
CA THR A 137 19.29 -24.81 2.00
C THR A 137 19.90 -26.18 2.26
N THR A 138 20.23 -26.86 1.16
CA THR A 138 20.79 -28.22 1.13
C THR A 138 22.19 -28.32 1.73
N ASP A 139 22.91 -27.20 1.88
CA ASP A 139 24.27 -27.13 2.40
C ASP A 139 24.42 -26.30 3.68
N GLY A 140 23.30 -25.83 4.26
CA GLY A 140 23.27 -25.01 5.47
C GLY A 140 23.88 -23.61 5.31
N LYS A 141 24.18 -23.18 4.08
CA LYS A 141 24.72 -21.84 3.78
C LYS A 141 23.62 -20.91 3.28
N PRO A 142 23.83 -19.58 3.31
CA PRO A 142 22.90 -18.65 2.68
C PRO A 142 22.64 -19.00 1.20
N PRO A 143 21.45 -18.67 0.66
CA PRO A 143 21.11 -18.91 -0.74
C PRO A 143 22.18 -18.34 -1.69
N LYS A 144 22.68 -19.18 -2.60
CA LYS A 144 23.68 -18.79 -3.60
C LYS A 144 23.11 -17.72 -4.51
N GLY A 145 23.90 -16.68 -4.81
CA GLY A 145 23.44 -15.60 -5.68
C GLY A 145 22.53 -14.57 -5.00
N LYS A 146 22.35 -14.65 -3.67
CA LYS A 146 21.58 -13.69 -2.88
C LYS A 146 21.82 -12.24 -3.31
N GLY A 147 20.73 -11.53 -3.58
CA GLY A 147 20.73 -10.12 -3.99
C GLY A 147 21.26 -9.81 -5.38
N LYS A 148 21.53 -10.81 -6.22
CA LYS A 148 21.92 -10.61 -7.62
C LYS A 148 20.74 -10.86 -8.55
N PHE A 149 20.56 -9.98 -9.53
CA PHE A 149 19.55 -10.14 -10.58
C PHE A 149 19.84 -11.34 -11.49
N LYS A 150 21.09 -11.49 -11.94
CA LYS A 150 21.57 -12.60 -12.78
C LYS A 150 22.91 -13.10 -12.23
N SER A 151 23.02 -14.40 -11.96
CA SER A 151 24.23 -15.00 -11.39
C SER A 151 24.26 -16.50 -11.67
N PRO A 152 25.37 -17.05 -12.20
CA PRO A 152 25.52 -18.50 -12.33
C PRO A 152 25.32 -19.19 -10.98
N GLY A 153 24.52 -20.25 -10.96
CA GLY A 153 24.20 -21.00 -9.74
C GLY A 153 23.29 -20.26 -8.76
N THR A 154 22.57 -19.22 -9.20
CA THR A 154 21.61 -18.50 -8.35
C THR A 154 20.58 -19.49 -7.79
N GLY A 155 20.37 -19.50 -6.48
CA GLY A 155 19.45 -20.40 -5.79
C GLY A 155 19.82 -21.89 -5.83
N ALA A 156 20.97 -22.29 -6.38
CA ALA A 156 21.28 -23.71 -6.63
C ALA A 156 21.38 -24.57 -5.35
N ASN A 157 21.51 -23.96 -4.17
CA ASN A 157 21.50 -24.66 -2.89
C ASN A 157 20.16 -24.61 -2.15
N LEU A 158 19.11 -23.99 -2.72
CA LEU A 158 17.78 -23.99 -2.12
C LEU A 158 17.17 -25.40 -2.13
N ASP A 159 16.49 -25.77 -1.05
CA ASP A 159 15.60 -26.92 -1.00
C ASP A 159 14.16 -26.45 -1.26
N LEU A 160 13.70 -26.60 -2.50
CA LEU A 160 12.37 -26.14 -2.91
C LEU A 160 11.22 -27.00 -2.35
N SER A 161 11.53 -28.20 -1.83
CA SER A 161 10.52 -29.11 -1.26
C SER A 161 10.16 -28.76 0.19
N ALA A 162 11.04 -28.02 0.85
CA ALA A 162 10.85 -27.58 2.22
C ALA A 162 9.95 -26.33 2.28
N PRO A 163 9.12 -26.19 3.33
CA PRO A 163 8.37 -24.96 3.54
C PRO A 163 9.31 -23.81 3.90
N ILE A 164 8.90 -22.58 3.56
CA ILE A 164 9.53 -21.37 4.11
C ILE A 164 8.99 -21.07 5.52
N SER A 165 9.75 -20.31 6.31
CA SER A 165 9.28 -19.80 7.61
C SER A 165 9.61 -18.32 7.77
N GLY A 166 9.10 -17.68 8.81
CA GLY A 166 9.16 -16.22 8.99
C GLY A 166 8.45 -15.41 7.89
N GLY A 167 7.60 -16.07 7.10
CA GLY A 167 6.87 -15.50 5.97
C GLY A 167 5.50 -14.95 6.37
N PRO A 168 4.58 -14.75 5.40
CA PRO A 168 3.24 -14.21 5.65
C PRO A 168 2.44 -14.98 6.70
N LEU A 169 2.47 -16.31 6.66
CA LEU A 169 1.71 -17.15 7.60
C LEU A 169 2.20 -16.98 9.05
N ASP A 170 3.51 -16.81 9.24
CA ASP A 170 4.09 -16.54 10.56
C ASP A 170 3.89 -15.09 11.01
N ARG A 171 3.25 -14.26 10.19
CA ARG A 171 3.01 -12.82 10.44
C ARG A 171 1.54 -12.48 10.44
N GLY A 172 0.68 -13.47 10.66
CA GLY A 172 -0.74 -13.28 10.97
C GLY A 172 -1.70 -13.56 9.82
N PHE A 173 -1.22 -14.01 8.65
CA PHE A 173 -2.09 -14.48 7.58
C PHE A 173 -2.46 -15.96 7.79
N ASP A 174 -3.73 -16.32 7.63
CA ASP A 174 -4.20 -17.70 7.64
C ASP A 174 -3.97 -18.37 6.26
N GLU A 175 -4.08 -17.59 5.20
CA GLU A 175 -3.86 -18.02 3.83
C GLU A 175 -2.95 -17.04 3.07
N TRP A 176 -2.10 -17.59 2.20
CA TRP A 176 -1.25 -16.78 1.33
C TRP A 176 -1.13 -17.39 -0.05
N PHE A 177 -1.20 -16.56 -1.09
CA PHE A 177 -0.79 -16.92 -2.44
C PHE A 177 0.01 -15.79 -3.08
N GLY A 178 1.28 -16.04 -3.41
CA GLY A 178 2.07 -15.06 -4.18
C GLY A 178 3.55 -14.99 -3.78
N PHE A 179 4.14 -13.82 -3.97
CA PHE A 179 5.59 -13.57 -3.92
C PHE A 179 6.09 -13.20 -2.54
N ILE A 180 7.29 -13.67 -2.22
CA ILE A 180 7.97 -13.31 -0.95
C ILE A 180 8.97 -12.17 -1.11
N CYS A 181 9.51 -11.98 -2.33
CA CYS A 181 10.68 -11.13 -2.57
C CYS A 181 10.56 -10.28 -3.85
N ALA A 182 11.50 -9.34 -3.99
CA ALA A 182 11.59 -8.34 -5.07
C ALA A 182 11.83 -8.87 -6.48
N SER A 183 12.02 -10.20 -6.63
CA SER A 183 12.22 -10.80 -7.95
C SER A 183 10.93 -11.35 -8.53
N GLU A 184 9.90 -11.52 -7.69
CA GLU A 184 8.59 -12.00 -8.11
C GLU A 184 8.67 -13.32 -8.91
N GLN A 185 9.70 -14.14 -8.69
CA GLN A 185 9.94 -15.35 -9.50
C GLN A 185 9.30 -16.61 -8.92
N LEU A 186 9.00 -16.61 -7.63
CA LEU A 186 8.53 -17.79 -6.90
C LEU A 186 7.20 -17.44 -6.24
N ILE A 187 6.16 -18.16 -6.65
CA ILE A 187 4.83 -18.06 -6.07
C ILE A 187 4.68 -19.17 -5.03
N TYR A 188 4.34 -18.77 -3.83
CA TYR A 188 4.06 -19.66 -2.71
C TYR A 188 2.55 -19.78 -2.53
N ASP A 189 2.06 -20.99 -2.29
CA ASP A 189 0.72 -21.28 -1.79
C ASP A 189 0.90 -21.77 -0.34
N GLY A 190 0.46 -20.93 0.60
CA GLY A 190 0.86 -21.02 2.00
C GLY A 190 2.37 -20.87 2.18
N ASP A 191 3.01 -21.89 2.76
CA ASP A 191 4.45 -21.93 3.03
C ASP A 191 5.24 -22.73 1.97
N ARG A 192 4.59 -23.21 0.91
CA ARG A 192 5.22 -24.08 -0.10
C ARG A 192 5.24 -23.44 -1.48
N LEU A 193 6.32 -23.70 -2.22
CA LEU A 193 6.42 -23.29 -3.61
C LEU A 193 5.30 -23.96 -4.43
N ALA A 194 4.56 -23.16 -5.19
CA ALA A 194 3.47 -23.61 -6.04
C ALA A 194 3.77 -23.40 -7.52
N ALA A 195 4.40 -22.28 -7.88
CA ALA A 195 4.72 -21.96 -9.26
C ALA A 195 5.98 -21.08 -9.38
N VAL A 196 6.51 -21.02 -10.60
CA VAL A 196 7.59 -20.11 -11.00
C VAL A 196 7.01 -19.08 -11.96
N VAL A 197 7.44 -17.82 -11.86
CA VAL A 197 7.06 -16.79 -12.82
C VAL A 197 8.20 -16.55 -13.80
N GLY A 198 7.87 -16.52 -15.09
CA GLY A 198 8.80 -16.15 -16.15
C GLY A 198 9.20 -14.68 -15.97
N HIS A 199 10.51 -14.37 -16.00
CA HIS A 199 10.95 -13.01 -15.72
C HIS A 199 12.18 -12.62 -16.56
N ASP A 200 12.16 -11.45 -17.21
CA ASP A 200 13.25 -11.00 -18.10
C ASP A 200 14.49 -10.46 -17.36
N LEU A 201 14.27 -9.76 -16.23
CA LEU A 201 15.35 -9.19 -15.41
C LEU A 201 16.05 -10.21 -14.51
N TYR A 202 15.35 -11.27 -14.08
CA TYR A 202 15.89 -12.23 -13.12
C TYR A 202 16.10 -13.61 -13.75
N GLU A 203 17.18 -14.27 -13.36
CA GLU A 203 17.41 -15.66 -13.72
C GLU A 203 16.67 -16.57 -12.72
N PRO A 204 15.81 -17.51 -13.17
CA PRO A 204 15.13 -18.42 -12.25
C PRO A 204 16.13 -19.19 -11.38
N PRO A 205 15.76 -19.57 -10.13
CA PRO A 205 16.63 -20.35 -9.28
C PRO A 205 17.05 -21.65 -9.97
N GLN A 206 18.34 -21.97 -9.95
CA GLN A 206 18.91 -23.20 -10.49
C GLN A 206 18.85 -24.35 -9.47
N ALA A 207 17.88 -24.31 -8.55
CA ALA A 207 17.69 -25.32 -7.53
C ALA A 207 17.22 -26.64 -8.15
N LYS A 208 17.56 -27.76 -7.49
CA LYS A 208 17.11 -29.07 -7.94
C LYS A 208 15.58 -29.14 -7.88
N GLY A 209 14.96 -29.63 -8.95
CA GLY A 209 13.50 -29.81 -9.03
C GLY A 209 12.72 -28.56 -9.50
N ILE A 210 13.38 -27.42 -9.76
CA ILE A 210 12.68 -26.19 -10.20
C ILE A 210 11.83 -26.40 -11.46
N GLY A 211 12.26 -27.27 -12.39
CA GLY A 211 11.53 -27.58 -13.62
C GLY A 211 10.30 -28.48 -13.43
N GLU A 212 10.01 -28.92 -12.21
CA GLU A 212 8.81 -29.70 -11.87
C GLU A 212 7.60 -28.79 -11.57
N TYR A 213 7.84 -27.50 -11.34
CA TYR A 213 6.79 -26.53 -11.02
C TYR A 213 6.25 -25.87 -12.29
N PRO A 214 4.94 -25.55 -12.35
CA PRO A 214 4.37 -24.82 -13.46
C PRO A 214 5.01 -23.43 -13.58
N VAL A 215 5.15 -22.96 -14.82
CA VAL A 215 5.64 -21.63 -15.14
C VAL A 215 4.45 -20.75 -15.54
N ILE A 216 4.23 -19.67 -14.79
CA ILE A 216 3.23 -18.65 -15.10
C ILE A 216 3.94 -17.52 -15.86
N PRO A 217 3.49 -17.16 -17.08
CA PRO A 217 3.97 -15.96 -17.77
C PRO A 217 3.78 -14.71 -16.91
N LEU A 218 4.68 -13.73 -17.01
CA LEU A 218 4.62 -12.56 -16.14
C LEU A 218 3.31 -11.80 -16.33
N GLU A 219 2.90 -11.62 -17.58
CA GLU A 219 1.65 -10.97 -17.97
C GLU A 219 0.39 -11.69 -17.47
N GLU A 220 0.49 -12.95 -17.07
CA GLU A 220 -0.63 -13.72 -16.51
C GLU A 220 -0.69 -13.67 -14.98
N SER A 221 0.29 -13.07 -14.31
CA SER A 221 0.37 -13.07 -12.85
C SER A 221 -0.72 -12.24 -12.17
N LEU A 222 -1.05 -11.05 -12.69
CA LEU A 222 -2.16 -10.24 -12.15
C LEU A 222 -3.52 -10.96 -12.26
N PRO A 223 -3.87 -11.57 -13.42
CA PRO A 223 -5.05 -12.42 -13.52
C PRO A 223 -5.06 -13.55 -12.48
N HIS A 224 -3.95 -14.29 -12.32
CA HIS A 224 -3.87 -15.41 -11.36
C HIS A 224 -4.03 -14.96 -9.90
N ASP A 225 -3.36 -13.86 -9.50
CA ASP A 225 -3.51 -13.30 -8.15
C ASP A 225 -4.96 -12.86 -7.91
N THR A 226 -5.60 -12.27 -8.92
CA THR A 226 -6.99 -11.81 -8.84
C THR A 226 -7.97 -12.98 -8.73
N GLU A 227 -7.79 -14.04 -9.52
CA GLU A 227 -8.62 -15.25 -9.44
C GLU A 227 -8.55 -15.88 -8.05
N LYS A 228 -7.35 -15.98 -7.46
CA LYS A 228 -7.16 -16.51 -6.10
C LYS A 228 -7.82 -15.64 -5.04
N ALA A 229 -7.78 -14.31 -5.19
CA ALA A 229 -8.47 -13.39 -4.30
C ALA A 229 -10.01 -13.47 -4.45
N ILE A 230 -10.53 -13.62 -5.68
CA ILE A 230 -11.97 -13.83 -5.90
C ILE A 230 -12.43 -15.17 -5.32
N ASP A 231 -11.65 -16.24 -5.49
CA ASP A 231 -11.91 -17.55 -4.88
C ASP A 231 -11.98 -17.47 -3.35
N PHE A 232 -11.13 -16.63 -2.74
CA PHE A 232 -11.23 -16.34 -1.31
C PHE A 232 -12.57 -15.68 -0.96
N LEU A 233 -12.95 -14.59 -1.63
CA LEU A 233 -14.21 -13.88 -1.39
C LEU A 233 -15.44 -14.81 -1.54
N ASN A 234 -15.43 -15.66 -2.57
CA ASN A 234 -16.47 -16.63 -2.84
C ASN A 234 -16.62 -17.66 -1.72
N ARG A 235 -15.51 -18.11 -1.11
CA ARG A 235 -15.55 -19.00 0.06
C ARG A 235 -16.06 -18.29 1.31
N GLN A 236 -15.75 -17.00 1.47
CA GLN A 236 -16.23 -16.23 2.62
C GLN A 236 -17.72 -15.93 2.56
N LYS A 237 -18.36 -16.01 1.38
CA LYS A 237 -19.82 -15.83 1.24
C LYS A 237 -20.64 -16.74 2.17
N GLU A 238 -20.14 -17.94 2.40
CA GLU A 238 -20.81 -18.97 3.22
C GLU A 238 -20.35 -18.95 4.69
N SER A 239 -19.59 -17.93 5.10
CA SER A 239 -18.99 -17.80 6.44
C SER A 239 -19.60 -16.62 7.19
N ASP A 240 -19.91 -16.83 8.48
CA ASP A 240 -20.27 -15.74 9.41
C ASP A 240 -19.02 -15.04 10.01
N THR A 241 -17.82 -15.49 9.63
CA THR A 241 -16.55 -14.93 10.12
C THR A 241 -16.18 -13.72 9.25
N PRO A 242 -15.87 -12.55 9.84
CA PRO A 242 -15.41 -11.41 9.06
C PRO A 242 -14.05 -11.74 8.43
N PHE A 243 -13.76 -11.17 7.26
CA PHE A 243 -12.50 -11.47 6.56
C PHE A 243 -11.64 -10.24 6.33
N PHE A 244 -10.33 -10.48 6.27
CA PHE A 244 -9.34 -9.52 5.81
C PHE A 244 -8.68 -10.04 4.54
N LEU A 245 -8.87 -9.32 3.44
CA LEU A 245 -8.22 -9.57 2.17
C LEU A 245 -7.12 -8.52 1.95
N TYR A 246 -5.86 -8.93 1.96
CA TYR A 246 -4.74 -8.11 1.51
C TYR A 246 -4.40 -8.47 0.06
N PHE A 247 -4.86 -7.67 -0.90
CA PHE A 247 -4.58 -7.83 -2.32
C PHE A 247 -3.48 -6.86 -2.74
N ALA A 248 -2.28 -7.37 -3.00
CA ALA A 248 -1.11 -6.54 -3.24
C ALA A 248 -0.34 -7.00 -4.49
N PRO A 249 -0.95 -6.94 -5.69
CA PRO A 249 -0.27 -7.35 -6.91
C PRO A 249 0.97 -6.47 -7.13
N TYR A 250 1.95 -6.97 -7.87
CA TYR A 250 3.16 -6.20 -8.19
C TYR A 250 2.93 -5.14 -9.29
N VAL A 251 1.69 -4.76 -9.57
CA VAL A 251 1.34 -3.87 -10.70
C VAL A 251 1.24 -2.42 -10.23
N PRO A 252 1.75 -1.42 -10.99
CA PRO A 252 2.46 -1.48 -12.28
C PRO A 252 4.01 -1.57 -12.22
N HIS A 253 4.61 -2.29 -11.25
CA HIS A 253 6.06 -2.39 -11.10
C HIS A 253 6.75 -2.96 -12.35
N ILE A 254 8.01 -2.57 -12.56
CA ILE A 254 8.83 -3.08 -13.66
C ILE A 254 9.32 -4.52 -13.42
N PRO A 255 9.54 -5.34 -14.47
CA PRO A 255 9.29 -5.03 -15.87
C PRO A 255 7.80 -5.02 -16.17
N LEU A 256 7.39 -4.08 -17.02
CA LEU A 256 5.98 -3.92 -17.40
C LEU A 256 5.55 -5.12 -18.25
N ALA A 257 4.61 -5.90 -17.74
CA ALA A 257 4.12 -7.12 -18.36
C ALA A 257 2.61 -7.02 -18.58
N VAL A 258 2.24 -6.12 -19.48
CA VAL A 258 0.84 -5.85 -19.83
C VAL A 258 0.27 -7.01 -20.63
N GLU A 259 -0.92 -7.47 -20.26
CA GLU A 259 -1.68 -8.45 -21.03
C GLU A 259 -1.94 -7.91 -22.45
N GLU A 260 -1.89 -8.77 -23.47
CA GLU A 260 -2.03 -8.35 -24.87
C GLU A 260 -3.35 -7.61 -25.15
N SER A 261 -4.42 -7.94 -24.42
CA SER A 261 -5.71 -7.27 -24.56
C SER A 261 -5.71 -5.81 -24.07
N PHE A 262 -4.78 -5.43 -23.20
CA PHE A 262 -4.60 -4.07 -22.64
C PHE A 262 -3.51 -3.25 -23.34
N ARG A 263 -2.63 -3.90 -24.11
CA ARG A 263 -1.54 -3.23 -24.82
C ARG A 263 -2.07 -2.20 -25.84
N GLY A 264 -1.56 -0.98 -25.75
CA GLY A 264 -1.92 0.15 -26.60
C GLY A 264 -3.31 0.73 -26.36
N LYS A 265 -3.97 0.43 -25.22
CA LYS A 265 -5.32 0.93 -24.91
C LYS A 265 -5.31 2.35 -24.37
N THR A 266 -4.19 2.80 -23.80
CA THR A 266 -4.01 4.15 -23.28
C THR A 266 -3.02 4.94 -24.14
N LYS A 267 -2.97 6.26 -23.93
CA LYS A 267 -1.92 7.11 -24.53
C LYS A 267 -0.71 7.28 -23.62
N ALA A 268 -0.69 6.58 -22.49
CA ALA A 268 0.35 6.63 -21.46
C ALA A 268 1.38 5.49 -21.60
N GLY A 269 1.34 4.76 -22.72
CA GLY A 269 2.24 3.65 -23.05
C GLY A 269 2.01 2.43 -22.17
N ASP A 270 2.89 1.43 -22.26
CA ASP A 270 2.77 0.18 -21.49
C ASP A 270 2.58 0.40 -19.99
N TYR A 271 3.17 1.45 -19.41
CA TYR A 271 2.94 1.79 -17.99
C TYR A 271 1.48 2.14 -17.72
N GLY A 272 0.90 3.02 -18.55
CA GLY A 272 -0.48 3.42 -18.41
C GLY A 272 -1.46 2.30 -18.75
N ASP A 273 -1.11 1.46 -19.73
CA ASP A 273 -1.88 0.26 -20.03
C ASP A 273 -1.90 -0.69 -18.83
N TYR A 274 -0.78 -0.82 -18.11
CA TYR A 274 -0.72 -1.68 -16.93
C TYR A 274 -1.50 -1.14 -15.74
N VAL A 275 -1.49 0.18 -15.53
CA VAL A 275 -2.36 0.82 -14.53
C VAL A 275 -3.84 0.66 -14.90
N HIS A 276 -4.18 0.77 -16.18
CA HIS A 276 -5.55 0.55 -16.65
C HIS A 276 -5.99 -0.91 -16.47
N GLU A 277 -5.08 -1.86 -16.71
CA GLU A 277 -5.28 -3.28 -16.44
C GLU A 277 -5.50 -3.54 -14.94
N LEU A 278 -4.69 -2.94 -14.07
CA LEU A 278 -4.90 -3.02 -12.61
C LEU A 278 -6.29 -2.52 -12.21
N ASP A 279 -6.73 -1.36 -12.71
CA ASP A 279 -8.06 -0.84 -12.44
C ASP A 279 -9.17 -1.81 -12.89
N HIS A 280 -9.00 -2.46 -14.04
CA HIS A 280 -9.94 -3.48 -14.52
C HIS A 280 -10.04 -4.69 -13.58
N TYR A 281 -8.91 -5.23 -13.11
CA TYR A 281 -8.92 -6.38 -12.17
C TYR A 281 -9.39 -5.99 -10.76
N ILE A 282 -9.16 -4.74 -10.33
CA ILE A 282 -9.81 -4.19 -9.14
C ILE A 282 -11.33 -4.16 -9.33
N GLY A 283 -11.82 -3.74 -10.49
CA GLY A 283 -13.25 -3.81 -10.83
C GLY A 283 -13.82 -5.21 -10.65
N LYS A 284 -13.11 -6.26 -11.08
CA LYS A 284 -13.53 -7.66 -10.86
C LYS A 284 -13.63 -8.03 -9.38
N LEU A 285 -12.70 -7.57 -8.53
CA LEU A 285 -12.76 -7.79 -7.09
C LEU A 285 -13.97 -7.08 -6.46
N LEU A 286 -14.24 -5.83 -6.87
CA LEU A 286 -15.39 -5.06 -6.40
C LEU A 286 -16.71 -5.72 -6.83
N SER A 287 -16.82 -6.16 -8.08
CA SER A 287 -17.98 -6.91 -8.56
C SER A 287 -18.18 -8.22 -7.79
N ALA A 288 -17.10 -8.94 -7.45
CA ALA A 288 -17.22 -10.16 -6.64
C ALA A 288 -17.80 -9.88 -5.23
N LEU A 289 -17.43 -8.76 -4.59
CA LEU A 289 -18.04 -8.35 -3.33
C LEU A 289 -19.55 -8.08 -3.48
N GLU A 290 -19.96 -7.43 -4.56
CA GLU A 290 -21.37 -7.15 -4.85
C GLU A 290 -22.16 -8.43 -5.13
N GLU A 291 -21.65 -9.30 -6.00
CA GLU A 291 -22.28 -10.59 -6.36
C GLU A 291 -22.40 -11.54 -5.16
N ASN A 292 -21.49 -11.43 -4.20
CA ASN A 292 -21.52 -12.18 -2.95
C ASN A 292 -22.37 -11.52 -1.86
N GLY A 293 -22.92 -10.33 -2.09
CA GLY A 293 -23.71 -9.60 -1.09
C GLY A 293 -22.87 -9.07 0.09
N GLN A 294 -21.55 -8.95 -0.10
CA GLN A 294 -20.60 -8.54 0.93
C GLN A 294 -20.31 -7.02 0.89
N ALA A 295 -20.64 -6.33 -0.21
CA ALA A 295 -20.24 -4.94 -0.47
C ALA A 295 -20.64 -3.95 0.64
N GLU A 296 -21.87 -4.01 1.14
CA GLU A 296 -22.40 -3.06 2.14
C GLU A 296 -21.72 -3.17 3.51
N ASN A 297 -21.18 -4.35 3.85
CA ASN A 297 -20.45 -4.60 5.11
C ASN A 297 -18.94 -4.74 4.89
N THR A 298 -18.40 -4.17 3.81
CA THR A 298 -16.96 -4.24 3.50
C THR A 298 -16.32 -2.87 3.43
N ILE A 299 -15.27 -2.65 4.22
CA ILE A 299 -14.35 -1.52 4.06
C ILE A 299 -13.40 -1.86 2.92
N VAL A 300 -13.39 -1.04 1.87
CA VAL A 300 -12.42 -1.16 0.78
C VAL A 300 -11.42 -0.02 0.88
N ILE A 301 -10.14 -0.37 1.01
CA ILE A 301 -9.01 0.55 1.12
C ILE A 301 -8.15 0.36 -0.11
N PHE A 302 -7.85 1.43 -0.84
CA PHE A 302 -6.87 1.42 -1.92
C PHE A 302 -5.71 2.36 -1.58
N ALA A 303 -4.48 1.88 -1.75
CA ALA A 303 -3.27 2.67 -1.60
C ALA A 303 -2.17 2.23 -2.58
N SER A 304 -1.09 3.01 -2.65
CA SER A 304 0.17 2.63 -3.32
C SER A 304 1.33 2.64 -2.32
N ASP A 305 2.28 1.71 -2.45
CA ASP A 305 3.43 1.59 -1.53
C ASP A 305 4.48 2.71 -1.69
N ASN A 306 4.53 3.34 -2.86
CA ASN A 306 5.32 4.53 -3.14
C ASN A 306 4.86 5.19 -4.43
N GLY A 307 5.36 6.40 -4.69
CA GLY A 307 5.11 7.06 -5.97
C GLY A 307 5.72 6.29 -7.15
N SER A 308 5.28 6.63 -8.36
CA SER A 308 5.73 5.98 -9.59
C SER A 308 7.21 6.16 -9.85
N GLN A 309 7.86 5.12 -10.39
CA GLN A 309 9.25 5.22 -10.86
C GLN A 309 9.38 6.09 -12.13
N PHE A 310 8.29 6.31 -12.86
CA PHE A 310 8.30 7.04 -14.12
C PHE A 310 7.99 8.53 -13.89
N PRO A 311 8.88 9.45 -14.30
CA PRO A 311 8.56 10.88 -14.26
C PRO A 311 7.55 11.27 -15.35
N GLU A 312 7.55 10.54 -16.46
CA GLU A 312 6.68 10.72 -17.62
C GLU A 312 6.50 9.36 -18.32
N SER A 313 5.34 9.08 -18.91
CA SER A 313 5.08 7.85 -19.67
C SER A 313 4.24 8.07 -20.94
N GLY A 314 4.50 7.26 -21.97
CA GLY A 314 3.76 7.24 -23.23
C GLY A 314 3.88 8.49 -24.11
N GLU A 315 3.24 8.43 -25.28
CA GLU A 315 3.26 9.52 -26.27
C GLU A 315 2.53 10.77 -25.80
N ALA A 316 1.50 10.61 -24.94
CA ALA A 316 0.77 11.73 -24.37
C ALA A 316 1.51 12.43 -23.22
N LYS A 317 2.74 12.00 -22.89
CA LYS A 317 3.55 12.58 -21.81
C LYS A 317 2.79 12.59 -20.50
N HIS A 318 2.16 11.47 -20.20
CA HIS A 318 1.45 11.27 -18.93
C HIS A 318 2.43 11.49 -17.78
N ARG A 319 1.97 12.08 -16.68
CA ARG A 319 2.82 12.42 -15.53
C ARG A 319 2.30 11.70 -14.28
N PRO A 320 2.79 10.47 -14.00
CA PRO A 320 2.25 9.62 -12.94
C PRO A 320 2.26 10.23 -11.54
N ASN A 321 3.26 11.08 -11.25
CA ASN A 321 3.39 11.72 -9.93
C ASN A 321 2.88 13.17 -9.92
N ALA A 322 2.11 13.60 -10.92
CA ALA A 322 1.62 14.97 -10.99
C ALA A 322 0.75 15.33 -9.77
N PRO A 323 0.77 16.61 -9.33
CA PRO A 323 1.59 17.71 -9.84
C PRO A 323 3.06 17.70 -9.35
N TYR A 324 3.38 16.79 -8.42
CA TYR A 324 4.58 16.76 -7.60
C TYR A 324 5.86 16.47 -8.38
N ALA A 325 7.00 16.80 -7.76
CA ALA A 325 8.32 16.48 -8.28
C ALA A 325 8.85 15.16 -7.72
N GLY A 326 9.78 14.54 -8.45
CA GLY A 326 10.40 13.27 -8.04
C GLY A 326 9.61 12.04 -8.44
N THR A 327 10.16 10.90 -8.07
CA THR A 327 9.68 9.55 -8.38
C THR A 327 9.96 8.63 -7.21
N LYS A 328 9.56 7.35 -7.32
CA LYS A 328 10.14 6.26 -6.51
C LYS A 328 11.62 6.51 -6.28
N TRP A 329 12.11 6.06 -5.12
CA TRP A 329 13.48 6.21 -4.63
C TRP A 329 13.81 7.59 -4.03
N THR A 330 13.07 8.64 -4.37
CA THR A 330 13.39 10.02 -3.95
C THR A 330 12.55 10.49 -2.76
N ILE A 331 13.10 11.37 -1.91
CA ILE A 331 12.40 12.01 -0.78
C ILE A 331 11.39 13.09 -1.21
N ARG A 332 11.37 13.45 -2.49
CA ARG A 332 10.47 14.46 -3.07
C ARG A 332 9.02 13.98 -2.99
N GLU A 333 8.07 14.90 -3.03
CA GLU A 333 6.63 14.62 -2.85
C GLU A 333 6.16 13.49 -3.78
N GLY A 334 6.58 13.48 -5.05
CA GLY A 334 6.21 12.43 -6.01
C GLY A 334 6.83 11.06 -5.74
N GLY A 335 7.69 10.91 -4.73
CA GLY A 335 8.21 9.61 -4.26
C GLY A 335 7.51 9.08 -3.01
N VAL A 336 6.94 9.96 -2.19
CA VAL A 336 6.43 9.62 -0.84
C VAL A 336 4.95 9.97 -0.62
N ARG A 337 4.35 10.81 -1.45
CA ARG A 337 2.90 11.10 -1.43
C ARG A 337 2.20 10.11 -2.34
N THR A 338 1.23 9.38 -1.81
CA THR A 338 0.54 8.28 -2.49
C THR A 338 -0.97 8.45 -2.43
N PRO A 339 -1.73 7.91 -3.39
CA PRO A 339 -3.19 7.92 -3.30
C PRO A 339 -3.64 7.07 -2.11
N LEU A 340 -4.69 7.51 -1.42
CA LEU A 340 -5.41 6.72 -0.42
C LEU A 340 -6.92 6.95 -0.62
N LEU A 341 -7.64 5.88 -0.93
CA LEU A 341 -9.10 5.87 -1.09
C LEU A 341 -9.68 4.89 -0.07
N ILE A 342 -10.77 5.28 0.62
CA ILE A 342 -11.44 4.42 1.59
C ILE A 342 -12.95 4.52 1.38
N ARG A 343 -13.59 3.38 1.04
CA ARG A 343 -15.05 3.24 0.96
C ARG A 343 -15.54 2.40 2.13
N TRP A 344 -16.52 2.92 2.87
CA TRP A 344 -17.23 2.18 3.91
C TRP A 344 -18.70 2.61 3.94
N PRO A 345 -19.59 1.86 3.26
CA PRO A 345 -21.00 2.23 3.15
C PRO A 345 -21.66 2.44 4.52
N GLY A 346 -22.46 3.51 4.63
CA GLY A 346 -23.17 3.87 5.86
C GLY A 346 -22.30 4.51 6.96
N VAL A 347 -20.97 4.57 6.80
CA VAL A 347 -20.05 5.20 7.76
C VAL A 347 -19.28 6.35 7.15
N VAL A 348 -18.61 6.12 6.01
CA VAL A 348 -17.90 7.16 5.27
C VAL A 348 -18.86 7.91 4.36
N GLU A 349 -18.86 9.23 4.41
CA GLU A 349 -19.64 10.07 3.50
C GLU A 349 -19.14 9.88 2.05
N ALA A 350 -20.05 9.52 1.14
CA ALA A 350 -19.72 9.30 -0.26
C ALA A 350 -19.24 10.58 -0.95
N GLY A 351 -18.11 10.49 -1.65
CA GLY A 351 -17.48 11.61 -2.35
C GLY A 351 -16.72 12.56 -1.43
N ALA A 352 -16.51 12.19 -0.17
CA ALA A 352 -15.78 13.00 0.79
C ALA A 352 -14.31 13.19 0.38
N MET A 353 -13.73 14.30 0.82
CA MET A 353 -12.31 14.59 0.66
C MET A 353 -11.74 14.97 2.02
N SER A 354 -10.60 14.38 2.38
CA SER A 354 -9.88 14.67 3.61
C SER A 354 -8.48 15.19 3.31
N ASP A 355 -8.11 16.29 3.95
CA ASP A 355 -6.76 16.88 3.94
C ASP A 355 -5.99 16.58 5.23
N HIS A 356 -6.49 15.66 6.06
CA HIS A 356 -5.76 15.20 7.23
C HIS A 356 -4.45 14.53 6.79
N LEU A 357 -3.38 14.85 7.51
CA LEU A 357 -2.08 14.24 7.28
C LEU A 357 -2.08 12.79 7.77
N ILE A 358 -2.00 11.83 6.83
CA ILE A 358 -2.03 10.39 7.14
C ILE A 358 -0.78 9.71 6.61
N GLY A 359 -0.20 8.82 7.41
CA GLY A 359 0.82 7.86 6.97
C GLY A 359 0.20 6.49 6.72
N LEU A 360 0.70 5.73 5.75
CA LEU A 360 0.24 4.34 5.57
C LEU A 360 0.49 3.44 6.78
N ASN A 361 1.45 3.81 7.64
CA ASN A 361 1.69 3.14 8.90
C ASN A 361 0.60 3.41 9.95
N ASP A 362 -0.35 4.31 9.71
CA ASP A 362 -1.48 4.60 10.60
C ASP A 362 -2.59 3.54 10.52
N MET A 363 -2.50 2.64 9.53
CA MET A 363 -3.45 1.56 9.36
C MET A 363 -3.47 0.62 10.56
N LEU A 364 -2.33 0.37 11.21
CA LEU A 364 -2.28 -0.52 12.38
C LEU A 364 -3.14 0.00 13.53
N ALA A 365 -2.91 1.23 14.01
CA ALA A 365 -3.68 1.81 15.11
C ALA A 365 -5.16 2.01 14.74
N THR A 366 -5.44 2.34 13.48
CA THR A 366 -6.81 2.52 12.99
C THR A 366 -7.58 1.20 12.96
N VAL A 367 -6.96 0.12 12.48
CA VAL A 367 -7.55 -1.22 12.45
C VAL A 367 -7.65 -1.83 13.85
N ALA A 368 -6.67 -1.60 14.73
CA ALA A 368 -6.77 -1.99 16.14
C ALA A 368 -7.97 -1.31 16.80
N SER A 369 -8.13 0.01 16.61
CA SER A 369 -9.29 0.74 17.12
C SER A 369 -10.62 0.27 16.51
N LEU A 370 -10.64 -0.04 15.21
CA LEU A 370 -11.81 -0.62 14.54
C LEU A 370 -12.19 -1.98 15.14
N SER A 371 -11.19 -2.74 15.56
CA SER A 371 -11.33 -4.09 16.11
C SER A 371 -11.55 -4.11 17.62
N GLU A 372 -11.64 -2.94 18.26
CA GLU A 372 -11.74 -2.77 19.72
C GLU A 372 -10.57 -3.42 20.48
N LEU A 373 -9.37 -3.42 19.88
CA LEU A 373 -8.14 -3.91 20.48
C LEU A 373 -7.27 -2.74 20.96
N ASP A 374 -6.97 -2.74 22.26
CA ASP A 374 -6.06 -1.78 22.88
C ASP A 374 -4.62 -2.29 22.76
N LEU A 375 -3.85 -1.70 21.85
CA LEU A 375 -2.43 -2.00 21.70
C LEU A 375 -1.56 -1.17 22.65
N PRO A 376 -0.45 -1.72 23.16
CA PRO A 376 0.53 -0.97 23.94
C PRO A 376 1.04 0.28 23.19
N GLU A 377 1.19 1.40 23.91
CA GLU A 377 1.62 2.68 23.32
C GLU A 377 2.95 2.59 22.56
N ASP A 378 3.86 1.71 22.97
CA ASP A 378 5.15 1.50 22.32
C ASP A 378 5.05 0.72 21.00
N GLU A 379 4.05 -0.13 20.85
CA GLU A 379 3.78 -0.87 19.60
C GLU A 379 3.18 0.05 18.51
N ILE A 380 2.34 0.99 18.91
CA ILE A 380 1.69 1.96 18.00
C ILE A 380 2.36 3.34 18.00
N ARG A 381 3.60 3.46 18.52
CA ARG A 381 4.26 4.77 18.70
C ARG A 381 4.31 5.65 17.46
N ASP A 382 4.39 5.06 16.26
CA ASP A 382 4.40 5.80 15.00
C ASP A 382 3.06 5.76 14.26
N SER A 383 2.09 4.99 14.76
CA SER A 383 0.79 4.72 14.12
C SER A 383 -0.30 5.47 14.86
N LEU A 384 -1.03 6.36 14.18
CA LEU A 384 -2.13 7.10 14.81
C LEU A 384 -3.48 6.61 14.29
N ASN A 385 -4.46 6.56 15.19
CA ASN A 385 -5.82 6.21 14.83
C ASN A 385 -6.49 7.37 14.08
N PHE A 386 -6.90 7.14 12.83
CA PHE A 386 -7.70 8.09 12.05
C PHE A 386 -9.14 7.60 11.80
N LEU A 387 -9.62 6.57 12.50
CA LEU A 387 -11.00 6.10 12.44
C LEU A 387 -12.02 7.25 12.66
N PRO A 388 -11.81 8.22 13.58
CA PRO A 388 -12.71 9.36 13.73
C PRO A 388 -12.80 10.24 12.46
N VAL A 389 -11.75 10.31 11.63
CA VAL A 389 -11.79 11.01 10.34
C VAL A 389 -12.79 10.34 9.40
N LEU A 390 -12.76 9.00 9.33
CA LEU A 390 -13.68 8.24 8.49
C LEU A 390 -15.14 8.41 8.90
N LYS A 391 -15.39 8.64 10.19
CA LYS A 391 -16.73 8.86 10.76
C LYS A 391 -17.19 10.33 10.67
N GLY A 392 -16.35 11.25 10.19
CA GLY A 392 -16.65 12.69 10.20
C GLY A 392 -16.64 13.31 11.60
N GLU A 393 -15.96 12.67 12.56
CA GLU A 393 -15.92 13.06 13.99
C GLU A 393 -14.63 13.83 14.34
N GLN A 394 -13.73 14.03 13.38
CA GLN A 394 -12.40 14.62 13.59
C GLN A 394 -12.28 15.99 12.93
N GLU A 395 -12.47 17.07 13.70
CA GLU A 395 -12.32 18.45 13.17
C GLU A 395 -10.86 18.93 13.15
N THR A 396 -10.02 18.45 14.08
CA THR A 396 -8.61 18.87 14.19
C THR A 396 -7.68 17.87 13.49
N PRO A 397 -6.48 18.27 13.04
CA PRO A 397 -5.53 17.34 12.44
C PRO A 397 -5.26 16.10 13.30
N VAL A 398 -5.16 14.93 12.69
CA VAL A 398 -4.77 13.67 13.37
C VAL A 398 -3.32 13.76 13.86
N ARG A 399 -2.48 14.45 13.07
CA ARG A 399 -1.10 14.77 13.38
C ARG A 399 -0.72 16.12 12.77
N GLU A 400 0.22 16.78 13.42
CA GLU A 400 0.85 17.99 12.91
C GLU A 400 1.99 17.68 11.93
N SER A 401 2.65 16.52 12.10
CA SER A 401 3.84 16.17 11.34
C SER A 401 3.99 14.69 11.03
N ILE A 402 4.76 14.39 9.98
CA ILE A 402 5.16 13.03 9.61
C ILE A 402 6.63 13.02 9.18
N ALA A 403 7.37 11.99 9.61
CA ALA A 403 8.73 11.74 9.16
C ALA A 403 8.73 10.88 7.90
N LEU A 404 9.66 11.18 6.98
CA LEU A 404 9.77 10.55 5.67
C LEU A 404 11.22 10.16 5.42
N CYS A 405 11.44 9.13 4.59
CA CYS A 405 12.78 8.68 4.24
C CYS A 405 12.90 8.35 2.75
N SER A 406 14.05 8.66 2.15
CA SER A 406 14.37 8.21 0.79
C SER A 406 14.87 6.78 0.78
N SER A 407 14.96 6.18 -0.40
CA SER A 407 15.64 4.89 -0.56
C SER A 407 17.09 4.87 -0.05
N GLY A 408 17.82 5.97 -0.20
CA GLY A 408 19.19 6.13 0.27
C GLY A 408 19.34 6.44 1.76
N GLY A 409 18.27 6.64 2.51
CA GLY A 409 18.32 6.99 3.93
C GLY A 409 18.39 8.49 4.22
N LEU A 410 17.97 9.35 3.28
CA LEU A 410 17.83 10.79 3.51
C LEU A 410 16.47 11.07 4.14
N HIS A 411 16.45 11.69 5.32
CA HIS A 411 15.21 11.96 6.04
C HIS A 411 14.62 13.34 5.75
N ALA A 412 13.31 13.44 5.90
CA ALA A 412 12.55 14.67 5.86
C ALA A 412 11.44 14.66 6.90
N ILE A 413 10.90 15.84 7.19
CA ILE A 413 9.68 16.01 7.97
C ILE A 413 8.73 16.95 7.21
N ARG A 414 7.45 16.57 7.12
CA ARG A 414 6.36 17.47 6.72
C ARG A 414 5.64 17.91 7.99
N ASN A 415 5.51 19.22 8.21
CA ASN A 415 4.80 19.81 9.35
C ASN A 415 4.01 21.04 8.85
N GLY A 416 2.68 20.93 8.83
CA GLY A 416 1.80 21.88 8.14
C GLY A 416 2.21 22.07 6.67
N LYS A 417 2.40 23.31 6.25
CA LYS A 417 2.89 23.64 4.89
C LYS A 417 4.38 23.40 4.67
N TRP A 418 5.15 23.20 5.74
CA TRP A 418 6.60 23.11 5.63
C TRP A 418 7.04 21.68 5.36
N LYS A 419 7.94 21.52 4.40
CA LYS A 419 8.70 20.28 4.22
C LYS A 419 10.19 20.57 4.35
N PHE A 420 10.80 19.99 5.38
CA PHE A 420 12.24 20.08 5.63
C PHE A 420 12.92 18.77 5.26
N ILE A 421 13.98 18.83 4.45
CA ILE A 421 14.84 17.69 4.10
C ILE A 421 16.22 17.95 4.70
N GLU A 422 16.75 16.98 5.45
CA GLU A 422 17.90 17.20 6.33
C GLU A 422 19.23 17.51 5.61
N GLY A 423 19.33 17.16 4.32
CA GLY A 423 20.54 17.27 3.53
C GLY A 423 20.27 17.51 2.04
N PRO A 424 21.34 17.56 1.22
CA PRO A 424 21.26 17.89 -0.20
C PRO A 424 20.78 16.71 -1.05
N GLY A 425 20.35 17.02 -2.27
CA GLY A 425 19.88 16.04 -3.25
C GLY A 425 18.48 15.49 -2.94
N ASP A 426 18.16 14.37 -3.56
CA ASP A 426 16.83 13.73 -3.50
C ASP A 426 16.86 12.37 -2.76
N GLY A 427 18.05 11.92 -2.35
CA GLY A 427 18.25 10.68 -1.63
C GLY A 427 18.11 9.40 -2.47
N ARG A 428 18.02 9.48 -3.81
CA ARG A 428 18.09 8.32 -4.73
C ARG A 428 19.52 8.04 -5.19
N SER A 429 20.20 9.08 -5.65
CA SER A 429 21.60 9.05 -6.05
C SER A 429 22.38 9.96 -5.10
N GLY A 430 23.63 9.59 -4.76
CA GLY A 430 24.42 10.28 -3.72
C GLY A 430 24.37 11.81 -3.80
N ALA A 431 24.49 12.46 -2.64
CA ALA A 431 24.35 13.91 -2.44
C ALA A 431 24.93 14.76 -3.59
N LYS A 432 24.09 15.58 -4.21
CA LYS A 432 24.50 16.68 -5.09
C LYS A 432 24.02 17.99 -4.49
N GLY A 433 24.93 18.97 -4.36
CA GLY A 433 24.69 20.24 -3.70
C GLY A 433 25.08 20.24 -2.22
N ASP A 434 24.83 21.37 -1.55
CA ASP A 434 25.23 21.61 -0.15
C ASP A 434 24.01 21.96 0.72
N GLY A 435 23.99 21.43 1.94
CA GLY A 435 23.08 21.87 3.00
C GLY A 435 21.65 21.32 2.98
N PRO A 436 20.84 21.68 4.00
CA PRO A 436 19.44 21.27 4.11
C PRO A 436 18.53 21.98 3.09
N GLN A 437 17.33 21.44 2.91
CA GLN A 437 16.30 22.02 2.05
C GLN A 437 15.03 22.31 2.86
N LEU A 438 14.36 23.41 2.54
CA LEU A 438 13.05 23.77 3.09
C LEU A 438 12.14 24.24 1.96
N TYR A 439 10.93 23.71 1.91
CA TYR A 439 9.90 24.04 0.92
C TYR A 439 8.59 24.39 1.62
N ASP A 440 7.87 25.36 1.05
CA ASP A 440 6.48 25.69 1.38
C ASP A 440 5.58 24.97 0.37
N LEU A 441 4.92 23.89 0.77
CA LEU A 441 4.16 23.02 -0.13
C LEU A 441 2.84 23.64 -0.62
N GLU A 442 2.32 24.67 0.07
CA GLU A 442 1.12 25.39 -0.38
C GLU A 442 1.42 26.25 -1.62
N THR A 443 2.60 26.86 -1.65
CA THR A 443 3.02 27.77 -2.73
C THR A 443 3.99 27.13 -3.73
N ASP A 444 4.67 26.06 -3.34
CA ASP A 444 5.64 25.32 -4.15
C ASP A 444 5.49 23.79 -3.98
N PRO A 445 4.36 23.20 -4.42
CA PRO A 445 4.13 21.75 -4.35
C PRO A 445 5.09 20.93 -5.24
N LYS A 446 5.92 21.60 -6.05
CA LYS A 446 6.93 20.99 -6.92
C LYS A 446 8.33 21.04 -6.32
N GLU A 447 8.49 21.58 -5.11
CA GLU A 447 9.76 21.65 -4.38
C GLU A 447 10.90 22.26 -5.24
N ARG A 448 10.61 23.35 -5.94
CA ARG A 448 11.52 24.03 -6.86
C ARG A 448 12.40 25.08 -6.17
N ASN A 449 11.88 25.72 -5.13
CA ASN A 449 12.48 26.88 -4.50
C ASN A 449 12.91 26.51 -3.08
N ASN A 450 14.19 26.14 -2.91
CA ASN A 450 14.74 25.91 -1.57
C ASN A 450 14.90 27.25 -0.84
N ILE A 451 14.13 27.44 0.23
CA ILE A 451 14.11 28.66 1.05
C ILE A 451 14.73 28.45 2.44
N ALA A 452 15.50 27.37 2.64
CA ALA A 452 16.14 27.07 3.93
C ALA A 452 17.02 28.21 4.45
N GLY A 453 17.73 28.91 3.55
CA GLY A 453 18.61 30.03 3.91
C GLY A 453 17.85 31.25 4.46
N ASP A 454 16.61 31.45 4.04
CA ASP A 454 15.76 32.58 4.44
C ASP A 454 14.98 32.29 5.74
N HIS A 455 14.95 31.02 6.18
CA HIS A 455 14.15 30.55 7.32
C HIS A 455 14.96 29.70 8.32
N PRO A 456 16.07 30.20 8.89
CA PRO A 456 16.95 29.42 9.77
C PRO A 456 16.24 28.91 11.04
N ASP A 457 15.35 29.70 11.64
CA ASP A 457 14.61 29.29 12.84
C ASP A 457 13.64 28.14 12.57
N THR A 458 12.94 28.20 11.43
CA THR A 458 12.06 27.11 10.97
C THR A 458 12.86 25.83 10.71
N VAL A 459 14.01 25.97 10.04
CA VAL A 459 14.93 24.84 9.79
C VAL A 459 15.39 24.20 11.09
N ASN A 460 15.79 24.99 12.09
CA ASN A 460 16.26 24.45 13.36
C ASN A 460 15.14 23.73 14.12
N ARG A 461 13.95 24.34 14.21
CA ARG A 461 12.77 23.72 14.84
C ARG A 461 12.42 22.38 14.19
N LEU A 462 12.30 22.34 12.86
CA LEU A 462 11.93 21.12 12.13
C LEU A 462 13.02 20.05 12.21
N ARG A 463 14.29 20.43 12.25
CA ARG A 463 15.39 19.48 12.48
C ARG A 463 15.31 18.85 13.86
N ASP A 464 15.02 19.63 14.89
CA ASP A 464 14.89 19.11 16.26
C ASP A 464 13.69 18.16 16.38
N GLU A 465 12.56 18.51 15.75
CA GLU A 465 11.36 17.67 15.66
C GLU A 465 11.65 16.35 14.92
N LEU A 466 12.30 16.42 13.75
CA LEU A 466 12.73 15.22 13.00
C LEU A 466 13.64 14.33 13.84
N ASN A 467 14.66 14.91 14.49
CA ASN A 467 15.56 14.16 15.37
C ASN A 467 14.85 13.49 16.55
N SER A 468 13.71 14.04 17.00
CA SER A 468 12.88 13.41 18.03
C SER A 468 12.15 12.18 17.50
N LEU A 469 11.61 12.24 16.28
CA LEU A 469 10.90 11.12 15.63
C LEU A 469 11.84 9.97 15.21
N LEU A 470 13.12 10.29 14.93
CA LEU A 470 14.15 9.32 14.55
C LEU A 470 14.77 8.56 15.73
N LYS A 471 14.63 9.07 16.96
CA LYS A 471 14.85 8.27 18.18
C LYS A 471 13.75 7.23 18.30
#